data_AF-A0A1S2QSI5-F1
#
_entry.id   AF-A0A1S2QSI5-F1
#
_cell.length_a   1.000
_cell.length_b   1.000
_cell.length_c   1.000
_cell.angle_alpha   90.00
_cell.angle_beta   90.00
_cell.angle_gamma   90.00
#
_symmetry.space_group_name_H-M   'P 1'
#
loop_
_entity.id
_entity.type
_entity.pdbx_description
1 polymer ?
#
loop_
_entity_poly.entity_id
_entity_poly.type
_entity_poly.pdbx_seq_one_letter_code
_entity_poly.pdbx_strand_id
1 'polypeptide(L)'
;MQRVTNCVLVKDDKILLLKKPRRGWWVAPGGKMEPGESVRDACIREYREETAVYLKNPSLKGIFTFIMTENEKVLSEWMMFTFFAEDSDGVNLDECEEGELYWHPLDDVKTLPMAEGDRHILEYMIHGSGIIYGTFTYTPEFKLLSYRLDPG
;
A
#
# COMPACT_ATOMS: atom_id res chain seq x y z
N MET A 1 -12.42 11.82 7.71
CA MET A 1 -11.07 11.40 7.29
C MET A 1 -11.01 9.88 7.31
N GLN A 2 -10.73 9.26 6.17
CA GLN A 2 -10.61 7.80 6.06
C GLN A 2 -9.19 7.37 6.49
N ARG A 3 -9.06 6.15 7.04
CA ARG A 3 -7.78 5.54 7.38
C ARG A 3 -7.68 4.19 6.68
N VAL A 4 -6.56 3.95 6.02
CA VAL A 4 -6.29 2.76 5.20
C VAL A 4 -5.00 2.12 5.68
N THR A 5 -4.92 0.81 5.62
CA THR A 5 -3.71 0.06 5.96
C THR A 5 -3.41 -0.92 4.84
N ASN A 6 -2.15 -1.07 4.49
CA ASN A 6 -1.69 -2.11 3.57
C ASN A 6 -0.39 -2.74 4.07
N CYS A 7 0.00 -3.87 3.49
CA CYS A 7 1.27 -4.51 3.80
C CYS A 7 2.07 -4.80 2.53
N VAL A 8 3.36 -4.49 2.59
CA VAL A 8 4.35 -5.00 1.65
C VAL A 8 4.91 -6.29 2.21
N LEU A 9 4.47 -7.41 1.65
CA LEU A 9 5.02 -8.73 1.95
C LEU A 9 6.11 -9.07 0.94
N VAL A 10 7.34 -9.23 1.43
CA VAL A 10 8.47 -9.69 0.62
C VAL A 10 8.83 -11.11 1.03
N LYS A 11 8.95 -12.01 0.06
CA LYS A 11 9.36 -13.40 0.28
C LYS A 11 10.11 -13.91 -0.95
N ASP A 12 11.25 -14.56 -0.74
CA ASP A 12 12.07 -15.14 -1.80
C ASP A 12 12.36 -14.15 -2.96
N ASP A 13 12.78 -12.93 -2.62
CA ASP A 13 13.04 -11.82 -3.55
C ASP A 13 11.85 -11.43 -4.45
N LYS A 14 10.63 -11.66 -3.96
CA LYS A 14 9.38 -11.25 -4.61
C LYS A 14 8.47 -10.49 -3.66
N ILE A 15 7.62 -9.65 -4.25
CA ILE A 15 6.57 -8.89 -3.59
C ILE A 15 5.19 -9.36 -4.06
N LEU A 16 4.27 -9.59 -3.13
CA LEU A 16 2.87 -9.88 -3.45
C LEU A 16 2.12 -8.57 -3.67
N LEU A 17 1.54 -8.39 -4.87
CA LEU A 17 0.75 -7.23 -5.23
C LEU A 17 -0.62 -7.65 -5.77
N LEU A 18 -1.58 -6.73 -5.64
CA LEU A 18 -2.94 -6.86 -6.15
C LEU A 18 -3.16 -5.90 -7.31
N LYS A 19 -3.70 -6.41 -8.42
CA LYS A 19 -4.03 -5.62 -9.62
C LYS A 19 -5.51 -5.27 -9.65
N LYS A 20 -5.82 -3.98 -9.50
CA LYS A 20 -7.20 -3.51 -9.54
C LYS A 20 -7.76 -3.52 -10.97
N PRO A 21 -8.96 -4.10 -11.20
CA PRO A 21 -9.51 -4.29 -12.56
C PRO A 21 -9.78 -2.97 -13.28
N ARG A 22 -10.09 -1.90 -12.54
CA ARG A 22 -10.54 -0.63 -13.11
C ARG A 22 -9.45 0.19 -13.83
N ARG A 23 -8.20 0.10 -13.37
CA ARG A 23 -7.05 0.84 -13.94
C ARG A 23 -5.90 -0.06 -14.36
N GLY A 24 -5.97 -1.36 -14.04
CA GLY A 24 -4.86 -2.29 -14.19
C GLY A 24 -3.63 -1.91 -13.35
N TRP A 25 -3.84 -1.12 -12.29
CA TRP A 25 -2.78 -0.66 -11.41
C TRP A 25 -2.52 -1.67 -10.30
N TRP A 26 -1.24 -1.88 -10.00
CA TRP A 26 -0.77 -2.71 -8.90
C TRP A 26 -0.67 -1.92 -7.62
N VAL A 27 -1.12 -2.52 -6.52
CA VAL A 27 -1.07 -1.96 -5.17
C VAL A 27 -0.66 -3.03 -4.16
N ALA A 28 -0.11 -2.59 -3.03
CA ALA A 28 0.03 -3.47 -1.87
C ALA A 28 -1.37 -3.84 -1.33
N PRO A 29 -1.67 -5.13 -1.07
CA PRO A 29 -2.96 -5.54 -0.51
C PRO A 29 -3.24 -4.93 0.86
N GLY A 30 -4.53 -4.71 1.13
CA GLY A 30 -5.07 -4.16 2.35
C GLY A 30 -6.19 -3.15 2.10
N GLY A 31 -6.84 -2.71 3.17
CA GLY A 31 -8.04 -1.90 3.05
C GLY A 31 -8.30 -0.98 4.23
N LYS A 32 -9.59 -0.74 4.51
CA LYS A 32 -10.02 0.35 5.38
C LYS A 32 -10.04 -0.09 6.84
N MET A 33 -9.70 0.84 7.73
CA MET A 33 -9.89 0.58 9.14
C MET A 33 -11.38 0.63 9.54
N GLU A 34 -11.81 -0.36 10.30
CA GLU A 34 -13.08 -0.42 11.01
C GLU A 34 -13.04 0.38 12.34
N PRO A 35 -14.20 0.71 12.92
CA PRO A 35 -14.26 1.32 14.24
C PRO A 35 -13.76 0.36 15.33
N GLY A 36 -12.80 0.81 16.15
CA GLY A 36 -12.34 0.10 17.35
C GLY A 36 -11.09 -0.77 17.17
N GLU A 37 -10.62 -0.99 15.94
CA GLU A 37 -9.38 -1.73 15.68
C GLU A 37 -8.12 -0.85 15.67
N SER A 38 -6.98 -1.44 16.00
CA SER A 38 -5.67 -0.80 15.80
C SER A 38 -5.28 -0.85 14.32
N VAL A 39 -4.36 0.03 13.90
CA VAL A 39 -3.81 -0.01 12.53
C VAL A 39 -3.16 -1.35 12.18
N ARG A 40 -2.62 -2.06 13.18
CA ARG A 40 -2.01 -3.37 12.97
C ARG A 40 -3.07 -4.46 12.81
N ASP A 41 -4.13 -4.41 13.59
CA ASP A 41 -5.23 -5.39 13.49
C ASP A 41 -5.95 -5.25 12.15
N ALA A 42 -6.23 -4.02 11.72
CA ALA A 42 -6.79 -3.70 10.40
C ALA A 42 -5.91 -4.29 9.28
N CYS A 43 -4.60 -4.06 9.36
CA CYS A 43 -3.66 -4.56 8.36
C CYS A 43 -3.68 -6.10 8.28
N ILE A 44 -3.70 -6.80 9.41
CA ILE A 44 -3.71 -8.28 9.42
C ILE A 44 -5.04 -8.83 8.90
N ARG A 45 -6.16 -8.22 9.29
CA ARG A 45 -7.51 -8.63 8.87
C ARG A 45 -7.68 -8.44 7.37
N GLU A 46 -7.51 -7.22 6.88
CA GLU A 46 -7.70 -6.85 5.47
C GLU A 46 -6.76 -7.65 4.56
N TYR A 47 -5.48 -7.77 4.93
CA TYR A 47 -4.53 -8.53 4.11
C TYR A 47 -4.94 -10.00 3.99
N ARG A 48 -5.46 -10.59 5.07
CA ARG A 48 -5.95 -11.97 5.05
C ARG A 48 -7.23 -12.10 4.22
N GLU A 49 -8.15 -11.15 4.30
CA GLU A 49 -9.39 -11.15 3.52
C GLU A 49 -9.12 -11.08 2.02
N GLU A 50 -8.20 -10.20 1.61
CA GLU A 50 -7.87 -10.03 0.19
C GLU A 50 -6.99 -11.15 -0.36
N THR A 51 -6.09 -11.72 0.45
CA THR A 51 -5.04 -12.62 -0.07
C THR A 51 -5.10 -14.06 0.44
N ALA A 52 -5.89 -14.34 1.48
CA ALA A 52 -5.82 -15.57 2.29
C ALA A 52 -4.48 -15.82 3.02
N VAL A 53 -3.51 -14.90 2.94
CA VAL A 53 -2.20 -15.01 3.61
C VAL A 53 -2.29 -14.47 5.04
N TYR A 54 -1.65 -15.18 5.97
CA TYR A 54 -1.49 -14.72 7.35
C TYR A 54 -0.11 -14.10 7.56
N LEU A 55 -0.06 -12.79 7.76
CA LEU A 55 1.18 -12.05 8.03
C LEU A 55 1.71 -12.37 9.43
N LYS A 56 3.01 -12.71 9.54
CA LYS A 56 3.68 -12.84 10.84
C LYS A 56 4.40 -11.56 11.19
N ASN A 57 4.07 -11.01 12.35
CA ASN A 57 4.72 -9.84 12.94
C ASN A 57 4.92 -8.65 11.97
N PRO A 58 3.89 -8.22 11.21
CA PRO A 58 4.03 -7.06 10.34
C PRO A 58 4.41 -5.82 11.17
N SER A 59 5.37 -5.06 10.64
CA SER A 59 5.92 -3.87 11.28
C SER A 59 5.49 -2.61 10.54
N LEU A 60 5.06 -1.57 11.26
CA LEU A 60 4.69 -0.30 10.64
C LEU A 60 5.96 0.37 10.11
N LYS A 61 6.00 0.66 8.81
CA LYS A 61 7.17 1.24 8.14
C LYS A 61 6.84 2.54 7.40
N GLY A 62 5.58 2.83 7.11
CA GLY A 62 5.15 4.06 6.44
C GLY A 62 3.92 4.71 7.06
N ILE A 63 3.93 6.03 7.22
CA ILE A 63 2.78 6.84 7.65
C ILE A 63 2.60 8.00 6.68
N PHE A 64 1.49 7.99 5.95
CA PHE A 64 1.27 8.93 4.85
C PHE A 64 -0.07 9.63 4.95
N THR A 65 -0.07 10.90 4.55
CA THR A 65 -1.27 11.69 4.30
C THR A 65 -1.44 11.88 2.79
N PHE A 66 -2.62 11.57 2.28
CA PHE A 66 -2.97 11.80 0.89
C PHE A 66 -4.02 12.89 0.80
N ILE A 67 -3.79 13.84 -0.07
CA ILE A 67 -4.64 15.01 -0.27
C ILE A 67 -5.06 15.04 -1.73
N MET A 68 -6.37 15.12 -1.98
CA MET A 68 -6.90 15.37 -3.32
C MET A 68 -7.29 16.85 -3.41
N THR A 69 -6.78 17.55 -4.42
CA THR A 69 -7.04 18.97 -4.62
C THR A 69 -7.50 19.27 -6.05
N GLU A 70 -8.36 20.28 -6.17
CA GLU A 70 -8.76 20.86 -7.45
C GLU A 70 -8.88 22.37 -7.27
N ASN A 71 -8.25 23.16 -8.17
CA ASN A 71 -8.24 24.63 -8.08
C ASN A 71 -7.85 25.15 -6.68
N GLU A 72 -6.78 24.58 -6.12
CA GLU A 72 -6.24 24.91 -4.78
C GLU A 72 -7.16 24.61 -3.59
N LYS A 73 -8.32 23.98 -3.82
CA LYS A 73 -9.22 23.52 -2.76
C LYS A 73 -8.99 22.05 -2.46
N VAL A 74 -8.89 21.71 -1.18
CA VAL A 74 -8.86 20.32 -0.72
C VAL A 74 -10.26 19.72 -0.86
N LEU A 75 -10.37 18.67 -1.69
CA LEU A 75 -11.60 17.92 -1.91
C LEU A 75 -11.74 16.76 -0.92
N SER A 76 -10.64 16.06 -0.67
CA SER A 76 -10.61 14.93 0.26
C SER A 76 -9.23 14.71 0.84
N GLU A 77 -9.18 14.16 2.05
CA GLU A 77 -7.96 13.76 2.74
C GLU A 77 -8.14 12.39 3.40
N TRP A 78 -7.13 11.54 3.30
CA TRP A 78 -7.07 10.26 3.99
C TRP A 78 -5.64 9.92 4.44
N MET A 79 -5.55 9.02 5.41
CA MET A 79 -4.27 8.49 5.90
C MET A 79 -4.05 7.06 5.41
N MET A 80 -2.79 6.72 5.14
CA MET A 80 -2.36 5.36 4.83
C MET A 80 -1.24 4.94 5.77
N PHE A 81 -1.37 3.75 6.35
CA PHE A 81 -0.37 3.13 7.19
C PHE A 81 0.17 1.88 6.46
N THR A 82 1.42 1.95 6.03
CA THR A 82 2.05 0.86 5.29
C THR A 82 2.90 0.03 6.21
N PHE A 83 2.58 -1.26 6.28
CA PHE A 83 3.33 -2.26 7.00
C PHE A 83 4.30 -2.98 6.08
N PHE A 84 5.31 -3.60 6.68
CA PHE A 84 6.26 -4.47 6.01
C PHE A 84 6.36 -5.80 6.76
N ALA A 85 6.43 -6.89 6.02
CA ALA A 85 6.59 -8.25 6.53
C ALA A 85 7.46 -9.08 5.60
N GLU A 86 8.22 -10.02 6.18
CA GLU A 86 9.05 -10.98 5.45
C GLU A 86 8.66 -12.44 5.72
N ASP A 87 7.78 -12.66 6.70
CA ASP A 87 7.32 -13.98 7.10
C ASP A 87 5.80 -14.02 7.11
N SER A 88 5.26 -15.13 6.61
CA SER A 88 3.84 -15.36 6.46
C SER A 88 3.54 -16.86 6.38
N ASP A 89 2.32 -17.22 6.77
CA ASP A 89 1.74 -18.54 6.54
C ASP A 89 0.63 -18.49 5.49
N GLY A 90 0.34 -19.64 4.90
CA GLY A 90 -0.68 -19.78 3.85
C GLY A 90 -0.13 -19.61 2.44
N VAL A 91 -0.97 -19.97 1.47
CA VAL A 91 -0.76 -19.74 0.05
C VAL A 91 -1.74 -18.67 -0.37
N ASN A 92 -1.29 -17.68 -1.13
CA ASN A 92 -2.18 -16.63 -1.59
C ASN A 92 -3.26 -17.20 -2.53
N LEU A 93 -4.41 -16.52 -2.58
CA LEU A 93 -5.36 -16.68 -3.68
C LEU A 93 -4.75 -16.15 -4.97
N ASP A 94 -5.21 -16.66 -6.12
CA ASP A 94 -4.87 -16.08 -7.42
C ASP A 94 -5.72 -14.84 -7.73
N GLU A 95 -6.93 -14.76 -7.16
CA GLU A 95 -7.89 -13.67 -7.35
C GLU A 95 -8.76 -13.49 -6.10
N CYS A 96 -9.18 -12.26 -5.83
CA CYS A 96 -10.21 -11.92 -4.86
C CYS A 96 -11.19 -10.89 -5.45
N GLU A 97 -12.18 -10.43 -4.67
CA GLU A 97 -13.17 -9.45 -5.15
C GLU A 97 -12.55 -8.13 -5.67
N GLU A 98 -11.36 -7.78 -5.18
CA GLU A 98 -10.66 -6.54 -5.53
C GLU A 98 -9.73 -6.69 -6.75
N GLY A 99 -9.44 -7.91 -7.20
CA GLY A 99 -8.66 -8.19 -8.42
C GLY A 99 -7.70 -9.39 -8.33
N GLU A 100 -6.74 -9.41 -9.25
CA GLU A 100 -5.76 -10.49 -9.41
C GLU A 100 -4.56 -10.29 -8.48
N LEU A 101 -4.07 -11.37 -7.86
CA LEU A 101 -2.89 -11.37 -7.01
C LEU A 101 -1.70 -11.98 -7.73
N TYR A 102 -0.53 -11.36 -7.57
CA TYR A 102 0.67 -11.84 -8.23
C TYR A 102 1.95 -11.53 -7.44
N TRP A 103 2.86 -12.51 -7.45
CA TRP A 103 4.21 -12.36 -6.91
C TRP A 103 5.15 -11.82 -7.98
N HIS A 104 5.52 -10.55 -7.86
CA HIS A 104 6.47 -9.90 -8.76
C HIS A 104 7.90 -9.98 -8.21
N PRO A 105 8.93 -10.19 -9.05
CA PRO A 105 10.30 -9.82 -8.71
C PRO A 105 10.38 -8.38 -8.18
N LEU A 106 11.20 -8.13 -7.16
CA LEU A 106 11.32 -6.79 -6.56
C LEU A 106 11.69 -5.71 -7.59
N ASP A 107 12.54 -6.03 -8.56
CA ASP A 107 12.96 -5.09 -9.61
C ASP A 107 11.83 -4.65 -10.55
N ASP A 108 10.73 -5.41 -10.65
CA ASP A 108 9.61 -5.07 -11.53
C ASP A 108 8.87 -3.82 -11.02
N VAL A 109 8.91 -3.54 -9.71
CA VAL A 109 8.21 -2.42 -9.05
C VAL A 109 8.48 -1.07 -9.74
N LYS A 110 9.69 -0.90 -10.28
CA LYS A 110 10.12 0.29 -11.04
C LYS A 110 9.28 0.55 -12.30
N THR A 111 8.71 -0.49 -12.88
CA THR A 111 8.06 -0.46 -14.20
C THR A 111 6.59 -0.84 -14.17
N LEU A 112 6.11 -1.49 -13.10
CA LEU A 112 4.71 -1.87 -12.97
C LEU A 112 3.78 -0.64 -13.02
N PRO A 113 2.62 -0.76 -13.70
CA PRO A 113 1.62 0.30 -13.72
C PRO A 113 1.04 0.48 -12.31
N MET A 114 1.21 1.66 -11.73
CA MET A 114 0.69 2.04 -10.41
C MET A 114 0.62 3.56 -10.28
N ALA A 115 0.07 4.07 -9.18
CA ALA A 115 0.18 5.49 -8.87
C ALA A 115 1.64 5.84 -8.53
N GLU A 116 2.12 7.00 -8.96
CA GLU A 116 3.52 7.42 -8.74
C GLU A 116 3.92 7.47 -7.25
N GLY A 117 3.01 7.92 -6.37
CA GLY A 117 3.28 7.92 -4.93
C GLY A 117 3.39 6.51 -4.36
N ASP A 118 2.60 5.55 -4.84
CA ASP A 118 2.71 4.15 -4.41
C ASP A 118 4.07 3.58 -4.83
N ARG A 119 4.57 3.93 -6.02
CA ARG A 119 5.92 3.54 -6.45
C ARG A 119 6.99 4.02 -5.48
N HIS A 120 6.97 5.30 -5.11
CA HIS A 120 7.92 5.85 -4.13
C HIS A 120 7.84 5.13 -2.78
N ILE A 121 6.62 4.78 -2.34
CA ILE A 121 6.40 4.05 -1.09
C ILE A 121 6.98 2.64 -1.20
N LEU A 122 6.63 1.88 -2.23
CA LEU A 122 7.08 0.50 -2.40
C LEU A 122 8.61 0.41 -2.50
N GLU A 123 9.25 1.29 -3.28
CA GLU A 123 10.71 1.38 -3.37
C GLU A 123 11.37 1.60 -2.00
N TYR A 124 10.81 2.51 -1.18
CA TYR A 124 11.31 2.70 0.18
C TYR A 124 11.02 1.50 1.09
N MET A 125 9.87 0.85 0.95
CA MET A 125 9.56 -0.35 1.73
C MET A 125 10.55 -1.48 1.43
N ILE A 126 11.03 -1.59 0.19
CA ILE A 126 11.98 -2.63 -0.23
C ILE A 126 13.42 -2.28 0.19
N HIS A 127 13.85 -1.04 -0.03
CA HIS A 127 15.26 -0.66 0.09
C HIS A 127 15.60 0.22 1.31
N GLY A 128 14.62 0.93 1.86
CA GLY A 128 14.79 1.86 2.98
C GLY A 128 14.83 1.15 4.34
N SER A 129 15.34 1.86 5.34
CA SER A 129 15.40 1.40 6.74
C SER A 129 14.64 2.33 7.67
N GLY A 130 13.94 1.78 8.65
CA GLY A 130 13.15 2.58 9.60
C GLY A 130 11.84 3.10 9.00
N ILE A 131 11.19 4.00 9.73
CA ILE A 131 9.88 4.55 9.37
C ILE A 131 10.05 5.73 8.41
N ILE A 132 9.25 5.76 7.34
CA ILE A 132 9.07 6.91 6.46
C ILE A 132 7.73 7.60 6.71
N TYR A 133 7.75 8.91 6.63
CA TYR A 133 6.61 9.79 6.74
C TYR A 133 6.43 10.51 5.41
N GLY A 134 5.19 10.84 5.05
CA GLY A 134 5.02 11.65 3.85
C GLY A 134 3.65 12.24 3.63
N THR A 135 3.61 13.16 2.68
CA THR A 135 2.37 13.75 2.18
C THR A 135 2.39 13.72 0.66
N PHE A 136 1.31 13.25 0.06
CA PHE A 136 1.12 13.22 -1.40
C PHE A 136 -0.10 14.03 -1.77
N THR A 137 0.04 14.89 -2.78
CA THR A 137 -1.06 15.72 -3.30
C THR A 137 -1.39 15.30 -4.72
N TYR A 138 -2.67 15.00 -4.99
CA TYR A 138 -3.17 14.49 -6.26
C TYR A 138 -4.30 15.33 -6.84
N THR A 139 -4.47 15.29 -8.16
CA THR A 139 -5.71 15.71 -8.83
C THR A 139 -6.81 14.64 -8.69
N PRO A 140 -8.10 14.95 -8.95
CA PRO A 140 -9.19 13.96 -8.98
C PRO A 140 -8.95 12.76 -9.91
N GLU A 141 -8.12 12.94 -10.94
CA GLU A 141 -7.72 11.90 -11.90
C GLU A 141 -6.59 11.00 -11.37
N PHE A 142 -6.10 11.26 -10.15
CA PHE A 142 -4.92 10.65 -9.51
C PHE A 142 -3.60 10.98 -10.22
N LYS A 143 -3.48 12.20 -10.77
CA LYS A 143 -2.17 12.72 -11.20
C LYS A 143 -1.45 13.30 -9.99
N LEU A 144 -0.23 12.82 -9.71
CA LEU A 144 0.60 13.34 -8.62
C LEU A 144 1.04 14.78 -8.95
N LEU A 145 0.69 15.73 -8.07
CA LEU A 145 1.06 17.14 -8.19
C LEU A 145 2.34 17.44 -7.42
N SER A 146 2.44 16.94 -6.19
CA SER A 146 3.59 17.12 -5.32
C SER A 146 3.63 16.04 -4.24
N TYR A 147 4.83 15.81 -3.69
CA TYR A 147 4.99 14.98 -2.52
C TYR A 147 6.13 15.48 -1.63
N ARG A 148 6.08 15.09 -0.36
CA ARG A 148 7.17 15.23 0.61
C ARG A 148 7.33 13.89 1.29
N LEU A 149 8.56 13.41 1.39
CA LEU A 149 8.92 12.20 2.13
C LEU A 149 10.01 12.53 3.15
N ASP A 150 10.03 11.80 4.26
CA ASP A 150 11.04 11.94 5.32
C ASP A 150 11.25 10.57 6.01
N PRO A 151 12.45 9.99 6.01
CA PRO A 151 13.66 10.49 5.35
C PRO A 151 13.52 10.43 3.82
N GLY A 152 13.77 11.54 3.12
CA GLY A 152 13.54 11.66 1.68
C GLY A 152 13.97 12.99 1.09
#